data_AF-A0A4U6JKV6-F1
#
_entry.id   AF-A0A4U6JKV6-F1
#
_cell.length_a   1.000
_cell.length_b   1.000
_cell.length_c   1.000
_cell.angle_alpha   90.00
_cell.angle_beta   90.00
_cell.angle_gamma   90.00
#
_symmetry.space_group_name_H-M   'P 1'
#
loop_
_entity.id
_entity.type
_entity.pdbx_description
1 polymer ?
#
loop_
_entity_poly.entity_id
_entity_poly.type
_entity_poly.pdbx_seq_one_letter_code
_entity_poly.pdbx_strand_id
1 'polypeptide(L)' 'GQTTPKVRSELLLKLADTIADNAQTFAELESLNCGKPLHCVLNDEIPAIVDVFRFFAGAARTL' A
#
# COMPACT_ATOMS: atom_id res chain seq x y z
N GLY A 1 -21.39 -1.71 -8.00
CA GLY A 1 -21.29 -0.40 -7.30
C GLY A 1 -22.32 -0.25 -6.21
N GLN A 2 -22.25 -1.05 -5.14
CA GLN A 2 -23.19 -0.96 -4.01
C GLN A 2 -22.68 -0.06 -2.87
N THR A 3 -21.41 0.35 -2.91
CA THR A 3 -20.76 1.23 -1.93
C THR A 3 -20.46 2.59 -2.54
N THR A 4 -20.50 3.65 -1.73
CA THR A 4 -20.20 5.02 -2.19
C THR A 4 -18.71 5.19 -2.47
N PRO A 5 -18.32 6.14 -3.36
CA PRO A 5 -16.92 6.54 -3.56
C PRO A 5 -16.15 6.81 -2.26
N LYS A 6 -16.80 7.49 -1.30
CA LYS A 6 -16.23 7.78 0.03
C LYS A 6 -15.85 6.49 0.77
N VAL A 7 -16.75 5.52 0.86
CA VAL A 7 -16.51 4.26 1.58
C VAL A 7 -15.33 3.50 0.96
N ARG A 8 -15.24 3.45 -0.37
CA ARG A 8 -14.12 2.78 -1.06
C ARG A 8 -12.79 3.50 -0.82
N SER A 9 -12.80 4.83 -0.89
CA SER A 9 -11.64 5.68 -0.60
C SER A 9 -11.10 5.44 0.81
N GLU A 10 -11.98 5.42 1.81
CA GLU A 10 -11.60 5.17 3.21
C GLU A 10 -11.01 3.77 3.43
N LEU A 11 -11.52 2.75 2.73
CA LEU A 11 -10.96 1.40 2.79
C LEU A 11 -9.56 1.33 2.17
N LEU A 12 -9.32 2.04 1.06
CA LEU A 12 -7.99 2.12 0.44
C LEU A 12 -6.98 2.84 1.34
N LEU A 13 -7.40 3.92 2.02
CA LEU A 13 -6.56 4.60 3.01
C LEU A 13 -6.20 3.68 4.18
N LYS A 14 -7.19 2.97 4.74
CA LYS A 14 -6.93 2.00 5.83
C LYS A 14 -5.97 0.89 5.40
N LEU A 15 -6.08 0.41 4.16
CA LEU A 15 -5.17 -0.59 3.63
C LEU A 15 -3.75 -0.01 3.48
N ALA A 16 -3.61 1.22 2.98
CA ALA A 16 -2.32 1.90 2.89
C ALA A 16 -1.65 2.03 4.27
N ASP A 17 -2.41 2.43 5.30
CA ASP A 17 -1.91 2.56 6.67
C ASP A 17 -1.53 1.19 7.24
N THR A 18 -2.34 0.15 7.01
CA THR A 18 -2.02 -1.22 7.45
C THR A 18 -0.72 -1.73 6.81
N ILE A 19 -0.48 -1.44 5.53
CA ILE A 19 0.77 -1.82 4.85
C ILE A 19 1.95 -1.04 5.45
N ALA A 20 1.80 0.26 5.68
CA ALA A 20 2.84 1.10 6.27
C ALA A 20 3.21 0.63 7.69
N ASP A 21 2.23 0.31 8.52
CA ASP A 21 2.44 -0.18 9.89
C ASP A 21 3.16 -1.55 9.91
N ASN A 22 3.06 -2.32 8.83
CA ASN A 22 3.69 -3.63 8.67
C ASN A 22 4.85 -3.62 7.67
N ALA A 23 5.43 -2.44 7.37
CA ALA A 23 6.44 -2.26 6.33
C ALA A 23 7.62 -3.23 6.45
N GLN A 24 8.16 -3.39 7.66
CA GLN A 24 9.28 -4.29 7.92
C GLN A 24 8.94 -5.73 7.58
N THR A 25 7.80 -6.23 8.06
CA THR A 25 7.33 -7.60 7.81
C THR A 25 7.14 -7.87 6.32
N PHE A 26 6.51 -6.94 5.60
CA PHE A 26 6.34 -7.10 4.14
C PHE A 26 7.68 -7.08 3.40
N ALA A 27 8.59 -6.18 3.78
CA ALA A 27 9.91 -6.11 3.17
C ALA A 27 10.75 -7.38 3.41
N GLU A 28 10.68 -7.95 4.62
CA GLU A 28 11.35 -9.21 4.97
C GLU A 28 10.80 -10.40 4.19
N LEU A 29 9.46 -10.53 4.11
CA LEU A 29 8.82 -11.61 3.36
C LEU A 29 9.14 -11.54 1.87
N GLU A 30 9.08 -10.35 1.28
CA GLU A 30 9.38 -10.14 -0.14
C GLU A 30 10.87 -10.35 -0.44
N SER A 31 11.76 -9.88 0.43
CA SER A 31 13.21 -10.12 0.32
C SER A 31 13.53 -11.61 0.40
N LEU A 32 12.91 -12.34 1.34
CA LEU A 32 13.07 -13.78 1.50
C LEU A 32 12.54 -14.56 0.29
N ASN A 33 11.35 -14.20 -0.21
CA ASN A 33 10.68 -14.92 -1.27
C ASN A 33 11.30 -14.65 -2.66
N CYS A 34 11.75 -13.41 -2.90
CA CYS A 34 12.18 -12.95 -4.23
C CYS A 34 13.69 -12.68 -4.32
N GLY A 35 14.45 -12.79 -3.23
CA GLY A 35 15.90 -12.58 -3.20
C GLY A 35 16.33 -11.12 -3.34
N LYS A 36 15.41 -10.17 -3.19
CA LYS A 36 15.70 -8.73 -3.30
C LYS A 36 16.48 -8.24 -2.08
N PRO A 37 17.42 -7.27 -2.22
CA PRO A 37 18.05 -6.67 -1.05
C PRO A 37 16.99 -6.02 -0.13
N LEU A 38 16.95 -6.41 1.14
CA LEU A 38 15.93 -5.97 2.09
C LEU A 38 15.78 -4.45 2.18
N HIS A 39 16.90 -3.72 2.18
CA HIS A 39 16.88 -2.26 2.26
C HIS A 39 16.28 -1.59 1.02
N CYS A 40 16.37 -2.22 -0.17
CA CYS A 40 15.71 -1.71 -1.39
C CYS A 40 14.20 -1.92 -1.28
N VAL A 41 13.75 -3.10 -0.84
CA VAL A 41 12.31 -3.35 -0.67
C VAL A 41 11.73 -2.39 0.37
N LEU A 42 12.40 -2.25 1.51
CA LEU A 42 11.92 -1.42 2.62
C LEU A 42 11.88 0.08 2.29
N ASN A 43 12.91 0.61 1.63
CA ASN A 43 13.04 2.06 1.41
C ASN A 43 12.49 2.53 0.06
N ASP A 44 12.39 1.64 -0.94
CA ASP A 44 11.95 2.00 -2.28
C ASP A 44 10.57 1.41 -2.59
N GLU A 45 10.40 0.09 -2.43
CA GLU A 45 9.17 -0.59 -2.86
C GLU A 45 7.99 -0.36 -1.91
N ILE A 46 8.17 -0.54 -0.59
CA ILE A 46 7.07 -0.37 0.38
C ILE A 46 6.47 1.04 0.33
N PRO A 47 7.25 2.14 0.31
CA PRO A 47 6.70 3.49 0.18
C PRO A 47 5.92 3.69 -1.12
N ALA A 48 6.41 3.15 -2.24
CA ALA A 48 5.72 3.22 -3.53
C ALA A 48 4.39 2.44 -3.51
N ILE A 49 4.36 1.26 -2.89
CA ILE A 49 3.14 0.46 -2.73
C ILE A 49 2.09 1.22 -1.89
N VAL A 50 2.51 1.79 -0.77
CA VAL A 50 1.63 2.61 0.09
C VAL A 50 1.07 3.80 -0.68
N ASP A 51 1.90 4.48 -1.48
CA ASP A 51 1.49 5.63 -2.28
C ASP A 51 0.45 5.25 -3.35
N VAL A 52 0.59 4.09 -4.00
CA VAL A 52 -0.41 3.59 -4.96
C VAL A 52 -1.80 3.52 -4.33
N PHE A 53 -1.92 2.98 -3.12
CA PHE A 53 -3.21 2.90 -2.43
C PHE A 53 -3.73 4.29 -2.02
N ARG A 54 -2.86 5.20 -1.58
CA ARG A 54 -3.24 6.59 -1.25
C ARG A 54 -3.70 7.36 -2.49
N PHE A 55 -3.00 7.21 -3.61
CA PHE A 55 -3.38 7.79 -4.90
C PHE A 55 -4.77 7.29 -5.33
N PHE A 56 -4.98 5.97 -5.35
CA PHE A 56 -6.26 5.41 -5.76
C PHE A 56 -7.39 5.70 -4.78
N ALA A 57 -7.11 5.92 -3.50
CA ALA A 57 -8.11 6.42 -2.57
C ALA A 57 -8.65 7.80 -2.99
N GLY A 58 -7.79 8.70 -3.47
CA GLY A 58 -8.20 9.97 -4.05
C GLY A 58 -8.95 9.77 -5.37
N ALA A 59 -8.36 9.00 -6.28
CA ALA A 59 -8.93 8.75 -7.61
C ALA A 59 -10.31 8.08 -7.55
N ALA A 60 -10.57 7.25 -6.55
CA ALA A 60 -11.88 6.62 -6.33
C ALA A 60 -13.03 7.62 -6.11
N ARG A 61 -12.72 8.90 -5.88
CA ARG A 61 -13.66 10.01 -5.67
C ARG A 61 -13.73 10.99 -6.85
N THR A 62 -12.90 10.82 -7.88
CA THR A 62 -12.73 11.77 -8.99
C THR A 62 -12.92 11.13 -10.38
N LEU A 63 -13.41 9.89 -10.44
CA LEU A 63 -13.71 9.13 -11.65
C LEU A 63 -15.19 8.74 -11.68
#